data_AF-A0A267MHR9-F1
#
_entry.id   AF-A0A267MHR9-F1
#
_cell.length_a   1.000
_cell.length_b   1.000
_cell.length_c   1.000
_cell.angle_alpha   90.00
_cell.angle_beta   90.00
_cell.angle_gamma   90.00
#
_symmetry.space_group_name_H-M   'P 1'
#
loop_
_entity.id
_entity.type
_entity.pdbx_description
1 polymer ?
#
loop_
_entity_poly.entity_id
_entity_poly.type
_entity_poly.pdbx_seq_one_letter_code
_entity_poly.pdbx_strand_id
1 'polypeptide(L)'
;MFKKKFINSLIITGLLFSSIGCSTMEPEAVEPEEQARVEVQKIDEDMVKKIKSILSNYDFSALTVEEAKAINESFRAAGFKGGKKLEEAIKSAGFDPTIIGRLDPPPSSNKDANQPKNKNTNQPKNKTEKPEKNTEKKPGQRYSVQQAISDNAQLHTIAFDALAFFTGELGSDSFFPPGKVSDFFGFQYLRDVDAGELGHNTTFVPRVANNVLYILNDSQIDQLKTLAVEQEELLKDYGYSRFPLMEAFRRLLGDNMPNETTALSLNAVTDYSSDLYEIDGLLSYNRAKVLGNIINSLDDEQRTYLDKMAEGSSLTWPTKQDQIDKREMTHEQHVLVMTYASEMFSWYAGDVESDTYFCPERHGTYFGSFYMKDIPAMGNPDYSIGTNITGDSGKDFLNILTEEQKKLITDLVDIQRDELLEIVETRRTIAKQLREFMKGNDVDEETVIQLSRKYGELDGEIVHSYATHFSKVYKTLTEKQKEQLIKLRNLDDYQVEGAFLYSEPIEMPNIIDTDFLFK
;
A
#
# COMPACT_ATOMS: atom_id res chain seq x y z
N MET A 1 -6.38 -0.80 -37.58
CA MET A 1 -6.60 -1.83 -38.62
C MET A 1 -5.60 -2.97 -38.40
N PHE A 2 -5.86 -3.86 -37.44
CA PHE A 2 -5.08 -5.09 -37.21
C PHE A 2 -6.05 -6.23 -36.87
N LYS A 3 -5.90 -7.37 -37.55
CA LYS A 3 -6.84 -8.51 -37.56
C LYS A 3 -6.49 -9.50 -36.45
N LYS A 4 -7.43 -9.74 -35.52
CA LYS A 4 -7.45 -10.91 -34.60
C LYS A 4 -7.75 -12.20 -35.39
N LYS A 5 -7.02 -13.29 -35.10
CA LYS A 5 -7.31 -14.65 -35.58
C LYS A 5 -7.92 -15.47 -34.45
N PHE A 6 -9.13 -15.95 -34.69
CA PHE A 6 -9.86 -16.94 -33.89
C PHE A 6 -9.24 -18.34 -34.02
N ILE A 7 -9.20 -19.11 -32.93
CA ILE A 7 -9.15 -20.58 -32.96
C ILE A 7 -10.34 -21.10 -32.14
N ASN A 8 -11.27 -21.76 -32.84
CA ASN A 8 -12.32 -22.60 -32.27
C ASN A 8 -11.74 -23.99 -31.99
N SER A 9 -12.08 -24.59 -30.84
CA SER A 9 -12.26 -26.04 -30.78
C SER A 9 -13.36 -26.40 -29.78
N LEU A 10 -14.21 -27.32 -30.25
CA LEU A 10 -15.46 -27.79 -29.68
C LEU A 10 -15.28 -29.28 -29.44
N ILE A 11 -15.38 -29.79 -28.21
CA ILE A 11 -15.66 -31.21 -27.95
C ILE A 11 -16.64 -31.36 -26.78
N ILE A 12 -17.66 -32.18 -27.07
CA ILE A 12 -18.83 -32.56 -26.29
C ILE A 12 -18.56 -33.86 -25.51
N THR A 13 -19.44 -34.17 -24.54
CA THR A 13 -19.76 -35.46 -23.86
C THR A 13 -18.98 -35.74 -22.56
N GLY A 14 -19.58 -36.11 -21.42
CA GLY A 14 -20.95 -36.48 -21.07
C GLY A 14 -21.13 -36.77 -19.56
N LEU A 15 -22.39 -36.90 -19.13
CA LEU A 15 -22.90 -37.18 -17.78
C LEU A 15 -22.38 -38.48 -17.13
N LEU A 16 -22.36 -38.52 -15.79
CA LEU A 16 -23.00 -39.58 -14.98
C LEU A 16 -23.23 -39.14 -13.52
N PHE A 17 -24.48 -39.29 -13.08
CA PHE A 17 -24.99 -39.13 -11.71
C PHE A 17 -24.77 -40.43 -10.91
N SER A 18 -24.48 -40.32 -9.62
CA SER A 18 -24.80 -41.36 -8.63
C SER A 18 -25.04 -40.77 -7.23
N SER A 19 -26.23 -41.06 -6.71
CA SER A 19 -26.80 -40.67 -5.43
C SER A 19 -26.73 -41.81 -4.41
N ILE A 20 -26.30 -41.53 -3.16
CA ILE A 20 -26.54 -42.31 -1.92
C ILE A 20 -26.37 -41.29 -0.78
N GLY A 21 -27.14 -41.19 0.31
CA GLY A 21 -28.26 -41.92 0.90
C GLY A 21 -28.43 -41.32 2.30
N CYS A 22 -29.65 -40.91 2.66
CA CYS A 22 -29.99 -40.24 3.91
C CYS A 22 -30.20 -41.27 5.03
N SER A 23 -29.59 -41.09 6.20
CA SER A 23 -29.92 -41.85 7.41
C SER A 23 -30.21 -40.90 8.57
N THR A 24 -31.36 -41.14 9.19
CA THR A 24 -31.94 -40.43 10.33
C THR A 24 -31.24 -40.78 11.63
N MET A 25 -30.91 -39.78 12.47
CA MET A 25 -30.48 -39.97 13.87
C MET A 25 -31.50 -39.30 14.82
N GLU A 26 -31.93 -40.04 15.84
CA GLU A 26 -32.68 -39.54 17.00
C GLU A 26 -31.75 -38.79 17.97
N PRO A 27 -32.27 -37.83 18.76
CA PRO A 27 -31.43 -36.96 19.59
C PRO A 27 -31.07 -37.61 20.93
N GLU A 28 -29.77 -37.68 21.20
CA GLU A 28 -29.18 -38.08 22.48
C GLU A 28 -29.22 -36.91 23.47
N ALA A 29 -29.39 -37.22 24.76
CA ALA A 29 -29.52 -36.22 25.82
C ALA A 29 -28.20 -35.47 26.07
N VAL A 30 -28.26 -34.14 25.99
CA VAL A 30 -27.12 -33.22 26.13
C VAL A 30 -26.52 -33.27 27.55
N GLU A 31 -25.21 -33.54 27.63
CA GLU A 31 -24.43 -33.60 28.86
C GLU A 31 -24.25 -32.22 29.55
N PRO A 32 -24.07 -32.17 30.88
CA PRO A 32 -23.98 -30.93 31.66
C PRO A 32 -22.80 -30.00 31.28
N GLU A 33 -21.78 -30.49 30.58
CA GLU A 33 -20.66 -29.67 30.09
C GLU A 33 -21.05 -28.75 28.91
N GLU A 34 -22.01 -29.19 28.11
CA GLU A 34 -22.52 -28.43 26.96
C GLU A 34 -23.47 -27.32 27.42
N GLN A 35 -24.24 -27.54 28.49
CA GLN A 35 -25.03 -26.48 29.14
C GLN A 35 -24.15 -25.37 29.73
N ALA A 36 -23.01 -25.71 30.34
CA ALA A 36 -22.06 -24.73 30.85
C ALA A 36 -21.39 -23.91 29.73
N ARG A 37 -21.08 -24.52 28.58
CA ARG A 37 -20.56 -23.81 27.40
C ARG A 37 -21.58 -22.87 26.77
N VAL A 38 -22.84 -23.31 26.67
CA VAL A 38 -23.95 -22.49 26.15
C VAL A 38 -24.25 -21.32 27.09
N GLU A 39 -24.13 -21.50 28.41
CA GLU A 39 -24.34 -20.44 29.39
C GLU A 39 -23.20 -19.39 29.37
N VAL A 40 -21.95 -19.81 29.17
CA VAL A 40 -20.80 -18.89 29.00
C VAL A 40 -20.87 -18.11 27.68
N GLN A 41 -21.24 -18.75 26.56
CA GLN A 41 -21.45 -18.04 25.28
C GLN A 41 -22.58 -17.01 25.37
N LYS A 42 -23.68 -17.34 26.06
CA LYS A 42 -24.82 -16.43 26.25
C LYS A 42 -24.47 -15.21 27.13
N ILE A 43 -23.53 -15.37 28.08
CA ILE A 43 -23.01 -14.27 28.91
C ILE A 43 -22.16 -13.29 28.08
N ASP A 44 -21.39 -13.78 27.10
CA ASP A 44 -20.55 -12.92 26.27
C ASP A 44 -21.35 -12.14 25.22
N GLU A 45 -22.44 -12.71 24.69
CA GLU A 45 -23.36 -11.99 23.78
C GLU A 45 -24.13 -10.85 24.47
N ASP A 46 -24.64 -11.05 25.69
CA ASP A 46 -25.36 -10.00 26.44
C ASP A 46 -24.43 -8.84 26.83
N MET A 47 -23.17 -9.15 27.14
CA MET A 47 -22.13 -8.15 27.39
C MET A 47 -21.84 -7.31 26.15
N VAL A 48 -21.61 -7.94 24.99
CA VAL A 48 -21.36 -7.22 23.72
C VAL A 48 -22.56 -6.35 23.34
N LYS A 49 -23.79 -6.84 23.53
CA LYS A 49 -25.02 -6.09 23.21
C LYS A 49 -25.19 -4.85 24.09
N LYS A 50 -24.89 -4.97 25.39
CA LYS A 50 -24.90 -3.84 26.33
C LYS A 50 -23.81 -2.82 26.02
N ILE A 51 -22.60 -3.27 25.69
CA ILE A 51 -21.50 -2.38 25.29
C ILE A 51 -21.86 -1.64 24.00
N LYS A 52 -22.38 -2.35 22.98
CA LYS A 52 -22.84 -1.73 21.74
C LYS A 52 -23.90 -0.66 21.99
N SER A 53 -24.86 -0.92 22.88
CA SER A 53 -25.91 0.05 23.26
C SER A 53 -25.37 1.30 23.98
N ILE A 54 -24.31 1.16 24.78
CA ILE A 54 -23.68 2.31 25.44
C ILE A 54 -22.93 3.13 24.40
N LEU A 55 -22.11 2.47 23.58
CA LEU A 55 -21.20 3.12 22.64
C LEU A 55 -21.89 3.74 21.43
N SER A 56 -23.06 3.23 21.02
CA SER A 56 -23.84 3.79 19.91
C SER A 56 -24.38 5.21 20.13
N ASN A 57 -24.30 5.74 21.36
CA ASN A 57 -24.73 7.11 21.66
C ASN A 57 -23.64 8.16 21.40
N TYR A 58 -22.46 7.74 20.94
CA TYR A 58 -21.29 8.59 20.80
C TYR A 58 -20.73 8.53 19.38
N ASP A 59 -20.21 9.65 18.90
CA ASP A 59 -19.45 9.71 17.66
C ASP A 59 -17.98 9.38 17.94
N PHE A 60 -17.56 8.16 17.58
CA PHE A 60 -16.21 7.69 17.81
C PHE A 60 -15.15 8.37 16.91
N SER A 61 -15.56 9.04 15.84
CA SER A 61 -14.66 9.80 14.97
C SER A 61 -14.26 11.16 15.57
N ALA A 62 -15.07 11.67 16.50
CA ALA A 62 -14.91 12.99 17.12
C ALA A 62 -14.96 12.95 18.66
N LEU A 63 -14.64 11.81 19.26
CA LEU A 63 -14.82 11.58 20.69
C LEU A 63 -13.95 12.51 21.56
N THR A 64 -14.59 13.21 22.50
CA THR A 64 -13.94 14.13 23.45
C THR A 64 -13.47 13.42 24.73
N VAL A 65 -12.66 14.12 25.55
CA VAL A 65 -12.20 13.61 26.86
C VAL A 65 -13.39 13.43 27.83
N GLU A 66 -14.35 14.34 27.78
CA GLU A 66 -15.57 14.32 28.59
C GLU A 66 -16.47 13.13 28.22
N GLU A 67 -16.60 12.85 26.92
CA GLU A 67 -17.36 11.69 26.44
C GLU A 67 -16.66 10.37 26.78
N ALA A 68 -15.34 10.30 26.68
CA ALA A 68 -14.58 9.12 27.10
C ALA A 68 -14.76 8.82 28.60
N LYS A 69 -14.77 9.86 29.45
CA LYS A 69 -15.10 9.72 30.88
C LYS A 69 -16.53 9.22 31.10
N ALA A 70 -17.50 9.80 30.38
CA ALA A 70 -18.90 9.38 30.46
C ALA A 70 -19.11 7.92 30.00
N ILE A 71 -18.36 7.46 28.99
CA ILE A 71 -18.34 6.06 28.56
C ILE A 71 -17.79 5.17 29.67
N ASN A 72 -16.64 5.52 30.27
CA ASN A 72 -16.04 4.74 31.36
C ASN A 72 -16.90 4.72 32.63
N GLU A 73 -17.65 5.78 32.91
CA GLU A 73 -18.66 5.82 33.97
C GLU A 73 -19.85 4.91 33.65
N SER A 74 -20.34 4.95 32.41
CA SER A 74 -21.42 4.08 31.93
C SER A 74 -21.04 2.60 32.00
N PHE A 75 -19.79 2.25 31.68
CA PHE A 75 -19.27 0.90 31.86
C PHE A 75 -19.23 0.46 33.31
N ARG A 76 -18.74 1.33 34.21
CA ARG A 76 -18.72 1.06 35.66
C ARG A 76 -20.13 0.90 36.23
N ALA A 77 -21.07 1.74 35.80
CA ALA A 77 -22.48 1.67 36.21
C ALA A 77 -23.16 0.38 35.70
N ALA A 78 -22.79 -0.09 34.51
CA ALA A 78 -23.23 -1.36 33.95
C ALA A 78 -22.54 -2.59 34.58
N GLY A 79 -21.64 -2.40 35.55
CA GLY A 79 -20.94 -3.47 36.25
C GLY A 79 -19.72 -4.02 35.51
N PHE A 80 -19.31 -3.39 34.41
CA PHE A 80 -18.10 -3.79 33.68
C PHE A 80 -16.85 -3.33 34.42
N LYS A 81 -15.92 -4.25 34.63
CA LYS A 81 -14.59 -3.96 35.17
C LYS A 81 -13.61 -3.80 34.00
N GLY A 82 -12.72 -2.83 34.10
CA GLY A 82 -11.62 -2.67 33.14
C GLY A 82 -10.74 -3.92 33.04
N GLY A 83 -10.06 -4.09 31.91
CA GLY A 83 -9.18 -5.22 31.62
C GLY A 83 -9.54 -5.93 30.32
N LYS A 84 -8.79 -7.00 29.99
CA LYS A 84 -8.85 -7.69 28.69
C LYS A 84 -10.25 -8.10 28.25
N LYS A 85 -11.08 -8.59 29.17
CA LYS A 85 -12.46 -9.01 28.85
C LYS A 85 -13.34 -7.85 28.35
N LEU A 86 -13.20 -6.66 28.94
CA LEU A 86 -13.94 -5.47 28.48
C LEU A 86 -13.39 -4.98 27.14
N GLU A 87 -12.06 -4.98 26.96
CA GLU A 87 -11.43 -4.60 25.69
C GLU A 87 -11.85 -5.50 24.53
N GLU A 88 -11.89 -6.82 24.74
CA GLU A 88 -12.37 -7.80 23.74
C GLU A 88 -13.84 -7.58 23.43
N ALA A 89 -14.67 -7.29 24.43
CA ALA A 89 -16.09 -7.05 24.23
C ALA A 89 -16.39 -5.73 23.49
N ILE A 90 -15.58 -4.69 23.71
CA ILE A 90 -15.63 -3.43 22.95
C ILE A 90 -15.27 -3.67 21.48
N LYS A 91 -14.22 -4.47 21.22
CA LYS A 91 -13.83 -4.88 19.86
C LYS A 91 -14.95 -5.67 19.17
N SER A 92 -15.51 -6.66 19.86
CA SER A 92 -16.64 -7.46 19.36
C SER A 92 -17.91 -6.64 19.14
N ALA A 93 -18.06 -5.49 19.80
CA ALA A 93 -19.13 -4.54 19.56
C ALA A 93 -18.88 -3.62 18.33
N GLY A 94 -17.71 -3.70 17.70
CA GLY A 94 -17.33 -2.91 16.52
C GLY A 94 -16.62 -1.59 16.83
N PHE A 95 -16.10 -1.41 18.05
CA PHE A 95 -15.46 -0.16 18.48
C PHE A 95 -13.99 -0.40 18.89
N ASP A 96 -13.15 0.64 18.81
CA ASP A 96 -11.75 0.57 19.24
C ASP A 96 -11.59 0.98 20.72
N PRO A 97 -11.25 0.06 21.64
CA PRO A 97 -11.08 0.37 23.06
C PRO A 97 -9.90 1.32 23.34
N THR A 98 -8.95 1.44 22.42
CA THR A 98 -7.78 2.31 22.59
C THR A 98 -8.13 3.79 22.51
N ILE A 99 -9.21 4.15 21.79
CA ILE A 99 -9.70 5.54 21.68
C ILE A 99 -10.15 6.03 23.06
N ILE A 100 -10.96 5.23 23.77
CA ILE A 100 -11.45 5.53 25.11
C ILE A 100 -10.28 5.56 26.11
N GLY A 101 -9.41 4.55 26.07
CA GLY A 101 -8.26 4.44 27.00
C GLY A 101 -7.21 5.54 26.85
N ARG A 102 -7.07 6.13 25.65
CA ARG A 102 -6.20 7.29 25.41
C ARG A 102 -6.77 8.58 25.99
N LEU A 103 -8.08 8.76 25.89
CA LEU A 103 -8.77 9.99 26.31
C LEU A 103 -9.05 10.01 27.82
N ASP A 104 -9.22 8.84 28.45
CA ASP A 104 -9.41 8.69 29.90
C ASP A 104 -8.63 7.46 30.43
N PRO A 105 -7.31 7.59 30.65
CA PRO A 105 -6.47 6.47 31.07
C PRO A 105 -6.75 6.05 32.53
N PRO A 106 -6.66 4.75 32.85
CA PRO A 106 -6.86 4.28 34.23
C PRO A 106 -5.76 4.81 35.17
N PRO A 107 -6.08 5.06 36.45
CA PRO A 107 -5.10 5.55 37.42
C PRO A 107 -3.96 4.53 37.60
N SER A 108 -2.72 4.97 37.35
CA SER A 108 -1.52 4.13 37.44
C SER A 108 -1.29 3.60 38.86
N SER A 109 -1.21 2.29 39.03
CA SER A 109 -0.75 1.68 40.28
C SER A 109 0.76 1.87 40.45
N ASN A 110 1.16 2.74 41.38
CA ASN A 110 2.56 2.97 41.77
C ASN A 110 3.26 1.66 42.17
N LYS A 111 4.19 1.19 41.34
CA LYS A 111 5.20 0.18 41.69
C LYS A 111 6.53 0.59 41.06
N ASP A 112 7.20 1.58 41.65
CA ASP A 112 8.64 1.77 41.49
C ASP A 112 9.18 2.65 42.62
N ALA A 113 9.52 2.01 43.74
CA ALA A 113 10.32 2.60 44.80
C ALA A 113 11.35 1.57 45.23
N ASN A 114 12.44 1.45 44.46
CA ASN A 114 13.78 1.10 44.95
C ASN A 114 14.77 1.03 43.79
N GLN A 115 15.63 2.04 43.66
CA GLN A 115 17.06 1.80 43.37
C GLN A 115 17.93 3.00 43.80
N PRO A 116 19.18 2.76 44.21
CA PRO A 116 19.99 3.67 45.01
C PRO A 116 20.87 4.63 44.19
N LYS A 117 21.17 5.76 44.84
CA LYS A 117 22.10 6.82 44.39
C LYS A 117 23.54 6.30 44.24
N ASN A 118 24.23 6.70 43.18
CA ASN A 118 25.69 6.87 43.23
C ASN A 118 26.18 8.07 42.41
N LYS A 119 27.27 8.69 42.90
CA LYS A 119 27.77 10.04 42.60
C LYS A 119 28.90 10.07 41.56
N ASN A 120 28.94 11.20 40.83
CA ASN A 120 30.08 11.99 40.29
C ASN A 120 31.29 11.33 39.59
N THR A 121 31.64 11.84 38.39
CA THR A 121 32.83 12.71 38.17
C THR A 121 32.88 13.33 36.75
N ASN A 122 33.67 14.41 36.62
CA ASN A 122 33.66 15.50 35.63
C ASN A 122 34.40 15.26 34.28
N GLN A 123 33.77 15.70 33.17
CA GLN A 123 34.23 16.49 31.97
C GLN A 123 35.61 16.26 31.27
N PRO A 124 35.86 16.80 30.04
CA PRO A 124 35.01 16.99 28.82
C PRO A 124 35.76 16.65 27.48
N LYS A 125 35.04 16.51 26.33
CA LYS A 125 35.40 17.07 25.00
C LYS A 125 34.50 16.60 23.83
N ASN A 126 33.93 17.60 23.14
CA ASN A 126 33.46 17.70 21.75
C ASN A 126 33.33 16.43 20.89
N LYS A 127 32.08 16.12 20.50
CA LYS A 127 31.66 15.88 19.11
C LYS A 127 30.15 16.13 18.99
N THR A 128 29.75 16.72 17.87
CA THR A 128 28.39 17.16 17.55
C THR A 128 27.47 15.95 17.39
N GLU A 129 26.69 15.64 18.42
CA GLU A 129 25.64 14.59 18.39
C GLU A 129 24.28 15.19 18.04
N LYS A 130 23.59 14.52 17.11
CA LYS A 130 22.18 14.74 16.74
C LYS A 130 21.30 14.60 18.00
N PRO A 131 20.19 15.36 18.11
CA PRO A 131 19.28 15.19 19.23
C PRO A 131 18.47 13.89 19.06
N GLU A 132 18.82 12.86 19.82
CA GLU A 132 17.92 11.74 20.12
C GLU A 132 16.73 12.27 20.91
N LYS A 133 15.60 12.50 20.23
CA LYS A 133 14.30 12.57 20.89
C LYS A 133 13.86 11.15 21.19
N ASN A 134 13.98 10.81 22.47
CA ASN A 134 13.39 9.64 23.10
C ASN A 134 11.85 9.73 22.95
N THR A 135 11.30 9.12 21.90
CA THR A 135 9.84 8.99 21.73
C THR A 135 9.37 7.73 22.44
N GLU A 136 8.56 7.91 23.48
CA GLU A 136 7.73 6.86 24.07
C GLU A 136 6.98 6.13 22.95
N LYS A 137 7.10 4.79 22.94
CA LYS A 137 6.47 3.90 21.95
C LYS A 137 4.95 4.08 21.96
N LYS A 138 4.40 4.69 20.90
CA LYS A 138 2.97 4.62 20.58
C LYS A 138 2.60 3.15 20.32
N PRO A 139 1.39 2.68 20.71
CA PRO A 139 0.91 1.36 20.31
C PRO A 139 0.91 1.28 18.77
N GLY A 140 1.48 0.19 18.23
CA GLY A 140 1.90 0.08 16.83
C GLY A 140 0.78 0.37 15.82
N GLN A 141 1.12 1.13 14.77
CA GLN A 141 0.28 1.25 13.58
C GLN A 141 -0.01 -0.15 13.04
N ARG A 142 -1.30 -0.48 12.89
CA ARG A 142 -1.72 -1.70 12.20
C ARG A 142 -1.90 -1.36 10.73
N TYR A 143 -1.01 -1.84 9.88
CA TYR A 143 -1.14 -1.73 8.44
C TYR A 143 -2.16 -2.75 7.94
N SER A 144 -3.19 -2.27 7.24
CA SER A 144 -4.21 -3.08 6.61
C SER A 144 -4.85 -2.34 5.45
N VAL A 145 -5.55 -3.05 4.57
CA VAL A 145 -6.32 -2.42 3.48
C VAL A 145 -7.35 -1.44 4.05
N GLN A 146 -8.04 -1.80 5.15
CA GLN A 146 -9.04 -0.92 5.78
C GLN A 146 -8.42 0.39 6.30
N GLN A 147 -7.21 0.32 6.85
CA GLN A 147 -6.48 1.50 7.26
C GLN A 147 -6.03 2.32 6.04
N ALA A 148 -5.54 1.66 4.98
CA ALA A 148 -5.06 2.33 3.78
C ALA A 148 -6.17 3.10 3.04
N ILE A 149 -7.40 2.57 3.00
CA ILE A 149 -8.56 3.21 2.37
C ILE A 149 -9.39 4.08 3.33
N SER A 150 -8.97 4.23 4.59
CA SER A 150 -9.69 5.07 5.55
C SER A 150 -9.67 6.54 5.12
N ASP A 151 -10.74 7.28 5.45
CA ASP A 151 -10.87 8.70 5.08
C ASP A 151 -9.65 9.52 5.50
N ASN A 152 -9.10 9.28 6.69
CA ASN A 152 -7.94 10.01 7.18
C ASN A 152 -6.65 9.66 6.42
N ALA A 153 -6.45 8.39 6.03
CA ALA A 153 -5.29 8.00 5.23
C ALA A 153 -5.38 8.58 3.81
N GLN A 154 -6.56 8.50 3.20
CA GLN A 154 -6.82 9.04 1.87
C GLN A 154 -6.72 10.57 1.85
N LEU A 155 -7.31 11.27 2.83
CA LEU A 155 -7.25 12.73 2.95
C LEU A 155 -5.82 13.26 2.88
N HIS A 156 -4.93 12.72 3.72
CA HIS A 156 -3.56 13.20 3.78
C HIS A 156 -2.72 12.78 2.57
N THR A 157 -3.04 11.63 1.97
CA THR A 157 -2.39 11.19 0.74
C THR A 157 -2.74 12.08 -0.44
N ILE A 158 -4.03 12.34 -0.66
CA ILE A 158 -4.49 13.28 -1.70
C ILE A 158 -3.88 14.67 -1.51
N ALA A 159 -3.87 15.15 -0.27
CA ALA A 159 -3.27 16.44 0.07
C ALA A 159 -1.75 16.47 -0.21
N PHE A 160 -1.06 15.35 0.04
CA PHE A 160 0.36 15.20 -0.26
C PHE A 160 0.63 15.17 -1.76
N ASP A 161 -0.20 14.49 -2.55
CA ASP A 161 -0.14 14.53 -4.02
C ASP A 161 -0.38 15.95 -4.55
N ALA A 162 -1.35 16.67 -4.01
CA ALA A 162 -1.61 18.06 -4.39
C ALA A 162 -0.41 18.96 -4.10
N LEU A 163 0.21 18.83 -2.93
CA LEU A 163 1.43 19.56 -2.57
C LEU A 163 2.56 19.27 -3.57
N ALA A 164 2.81 18.00 -3.87
CA ALA A 164 3.84 17.60 -4.82
C ALA A 164 3.56 18.15 -6.23
N PHE A 165 2.31 18.07 -6.69
CA PHE A 165 1.92 18.54 -8.01
C PHE A 165 2.05 20.05 -8.14
N PHE A 166 1.61 20.82 -7.14
CA PHE A 166 1.64 22.29 -7.20
C PHE A 166 3.04 22.87 -7.16
N THR A 167 3.96 22.16 -6.51
CA THR A 167 5.32 22.64 -6.25
C THR A 167 6.35 22.00 -7.16
N GLY A 168 5.99 20.92 -7.85
CA GLY A 168 6.82 20.17 -8.78
C GLY A 168 6.61 20.54 -10.25
N GLU A 169 7.25 19.74 -11.09
CA GLU A 169 7.25 19.83 -12.54
C GLU A 169 7.06 18.44 -13.17
N LEU A 170 6.83 18.41 -14.49
CA LEU A 170 6.59 17.18 -15.24
C LEU A 170 7.67 16.11 -15.00
N GLY A 171 8.94 16.51 -14.93
CA GLY A 171 10.03 15.60 -14.62
C GLY A 171 9.86 14.95 -13.25
N SER A 172 9.55 15.69 -12.19
CA SER A 172 9.29 15.09 -10.87
C SER A 172 8.03 14.24 -10.83
N ASP A 173 7.02 14.52 -11.67
CA ASP A 173 5.81 13.69 -11.74
C ASP A 173 6.08 12.29 -12.28
N SER A 174 7.07 12.17 -13.16
CA SER A 174 7.45 10.90 -13.77
C SER A 174 8.15 9.93 -12.80
N PHE A 175 8.68 10.43 -11.68
CA PHE A 175 9.37 9.61 -10.69
C PHE A 175 8.43 8.55 -10.11
N PHE A 176 8.82 7.29 -10.22
CA PHE A 176 8.05 6.15 -9.79
C PHE A 176 8.96 5.03 -9.29
N PRO A 177 8.91 4.62 -8.01
CA PRO A 177 9.89 3.66 -7.50
C PRO A 177 9.84 2.32 -8.23
N PRO A 178 11.00 1.66 -8.44
CA PRO A 178 11.04 0.30 -8.96
C PRO A 178 10.27 -0.66 -8.03
N GLY A 179 9.61 -1.67 -8.60
CA GLY A 179 8.76 -2.59 -7.85
C GLY A 179 7.36 -2.05 -7.53
N LYS A 180 7.02 -0.83 -7.99
CA LYS A 180 5.63 -0.34 -7.97
C LYS A 180 4.85 -0.75 -9.23
N VAL A 181 5.37 -1.55 -10.13
CA VAL A 181 4.59 -2.15 -11.24
C VAL A 181 4.37 -3.62 -10.95
N SER A 182 3.15 -4.09 -11.23
CA SER A 182 2.72 -5.46 -10.98
C SER A 182 2.80 -5.87 -9.51
N ASP A 183 2.43 -4.96 -8.62
CA ASP A 183 2.49 -5.11 -7.16
C ASP A 183 1.30 -5.94 -6.65
N PHE A 184 1.35 -7.26 -6.83
CA PHE A 184 0.34 -8.24 -6.35
C PHE A 184 0.97 -9.39 -5.53
N PHE A 185 2.17 -9.16 -4.99
CA PHE A 185 3.01 -10.20 -4.37
C PHE A 185 3.28 -9.92 -2.89
N GLY A 186 2.49 -9.05 -2.26
CA GLY A 186 2.55 -8.77 -0.83
C GLY A 186 3.78 -8.01 -0.35
N PHE A 187 4.62 -7.53 -1.26
CA PHE A 187 5.90 -6.91 -0.88
C PHE A 187 5.70 -5.59 -0.13
N GLN A 188 4.75 -4.76 -0.56
CA GLN A 188 4.43 -3.53 0.17
C GLN A 188 3.93 -3.84 1.60
N TYR A 189 3.13 -4.89 1.78
CA TYR A 189 2.68 -5.31 3.12
C TYR A 189 3.86 -5.76 3.98
N LEU A 190 4.74 -6.63 3.44
CA LEU A 190 5.94 -7.12 4.12
C LEU A 190 6.81 -5.97 4.63
N ARG A 191 6.99 -4.91 3.82
CA ARG A 191 7.77 -3.72 4.22
C ARG A 191 7.12 -3.03 5.42
N ASP A 192 5.83 -2.77 5.35
CA ASP A 192 5.16 -1.94 6.34
C ASP A 192 5.00 -2.68 7.69
N VAL A 193 4.84 -4.01 7.66
CA VAL A 193 4.70 -4.82 8.89
C VAL A 193 6.03 -5.35 9.45
N ASP A 194 7.17 -5.03 8.84
CA ASP A 194 8.48 -5.51 9.29
C ASP A 194 8.76 -5.08 10.74
N ALA A 195 8.72 -6.03 11.66
CA ALA A 195 9.02 -5.79 13.08
C ALA A 195 10.48 -5.37 13.33
N GLY A 196 11.35 -5.51 12.33
CA GLY A 196 12.72 -5.03 12.35
C GLY A 196 12.88 -3.54 12.00
N GLU A 197 11.79 -2.87 11.59
CA GLU A 197 11.75 -1.44 11.24
C GLU A 197 12.71 -1.05 10.09
N LEU A 198 13.16 -2.02 9.27
CA LEU A 198 13.97 -1.76 8.08
C LEU A 198 13.12 -1.66 6.80
N GLY A 199 11.81 -1.91 6.83
CA GLY A 199 10.95 -1.89 5.64
C GLY A 199 11.02 -0.64 4.77
N HIS A 200 11.30 0.53 5.37
CA HIS A 200 11.47 1.81 4.66
C HIS A 200 12.94 2.21 4.48
N ASN A 201 13.87 1.29 4.73
CA ASN A 201 15.30 1.48 4.54
C ASN A 201 15.74 0.98 3.15
N THR A 202 16.71 1.66 2.54
CA THR A 202 17.25 1.29 1.21
C THR A 202 17.91 -0.09 1.16
N THR A 203 18.24 -0.69 2.30
CA THR A 203 18.82 -2.05 2.38
C THR A 203 17.80 -3.20 2.43
N PHE A 204 16.50 -2.90 2.58
CA PHE A 204 15.48 -3.93 2.78
C PHE A 204 15.34 -4.87 1.57
N VAL A 205 15.17 -4.30 0.38
CA VAL A 205 15.04 -5.06 -0.88
C VAL A 205 16.28 -5.95 -1.10
N PRO A 206 17.53 -5.41 -1.09
CA PRO A 206 18.72 -6.26 -1.18
C PRO A 206 18.80 -7.35 -0.12
N ARG A 207 18.36 -7.07 1.12
CA ARG A 207 18.39 -8.05 2.21
C ARG A 207 17.46 -9.22 1.94
N VAL A 208 16.22 -8.97 1.52
CA VAL A 208 15.27 -10.05 1.17
C VAL A 208 15.76 -10.80 -0.06
N ALA A 209 16.03 -10.07 -1.16
CA ALA A 209 16.39 -10.65 -2.45
C ALA A 209 17.63 -11.54 -2.37
N ASN A 210 18.70 -11.08 -1.71
CA ASN A 210 19.93 -11.88 -1.62
C ASN A 210 19.79 -13.12 -0.72
N ASN A 211 18.83 -13.14 0.21
CA ASN A 211 18.53 -14.36 0.96
C ASN A 211 17.80 -15.38 0.09
N VAL A 212 16.86 -14.92 -0.74
CA VAL A 212 16.16 -15.78 -1.70
C VAL A 212 17.14 -16.32 -2.73
N LEU A 213 17.89 -15.46 -3.39
CA LEU A 213 18.85 -15.86 -4.42
C LEU A 213 19.92 -16.81 -3.87
N TYR A 214 20.31 -16.68 -2.60
CA TYR A 214 21.29 -17.56 -1.96
C TYR A 214 20.82 -19.03 -1.88
N ILE A 215 19.51 -19.27 -1.76
CA ILE A 215 18.98 -20.64 -1.65
C ILE A 215 18.59 -21.23 -3.00
N LEU A 216 18.35 -20.40 -4.02
CA LEU A 216 17.93 -20.88 -5.34
C LEU A 216 19.10 -21.59 -6.06
N ASN A 217 18.78 -22.64 -6.81
CA ASN A 217 19.76 -23.28 -7.70
C ASN A 217 19.88 -22.50 -9.03
N ASP A 218 20.92 -22.84 -9.81
CA ASP A 218 21.20 -22.16 -11.09
C ASP A 218 19.98 -22.16 -12.04
N SER A 219 19.23 -23.25 -12.13
CA SER A 219 18.04 -23.33 -12.98
C SER A 219 16.88 -22.45 -12.50
N GLN A 220 16.74 -22.21 -11.20
CA GLN A 220 15.74 -21.30 -10.64
C GLN A 220 16.17 -19.84 -10.83
N ILE A 221 17.47 -19.54 -10.66
CA ILE A 221 18.02 -18.21 -10.93
C ILE A 221 17.91 -17.85 -12.42
N ASP A 222 18.20 -18.80 -13.32
CA ASP A 222 18.09 -18.61 -14.77
C ASP A 222 16.65 -18.31 -15.21
N GLN A 223 15.64 -18.85 -14.52
CA GLN A 223 14.24 -18.48 -14.75
C GLN A 223 13.97 -17.02 -14.42
N LEU A 224 14.50 -16.50 -13.30
CA LEU A 224 14.37 -15.07 -12.94
C LEU A 224 15.10 -14.16 -13.93
N LYS A 225 16.32 -14.54 -14.34
CA LYS A 225 17.10 -13.81 -15.34
C LYS A 225 16.37 -13.76 -16.69
N THR A 226 15.82 -14.90 -17.13
CA THR A 226 15.06 -14.99 -18.38
C THR A 226 13.83 -14.09 -18.33
N LEU A 227 13.06 -14.15 -17.24
CA LEU A 227 11.92 -13.26 -17.04
C LEU A 227 12.32 -11.79 -17.08
N ALA A 228 13.46 -11.42 -16.50
CA ALA A 228 13.93 -10.04 -16.50
C ALA A 228 14.22 -9.52 -17.92
N VAL A 229 14.81 -10.36 -18.77
CA VAL A 229 15.02 -10.03 -20.20
C VAL A 229 13.68 -9.90 -20.93
N GLU A 230 12.73 -10.80 -20.66
CA GLU A 230 11.40 -10.78 -21.30
C GLU A 230 10.56 -9.56 -20.90
N GLN A 231 10.64 -9.12 -19.64
CA GLN A 231 9.83 -8.01 -19.12
C GLN A 231 10.46 -6.64 -19.31
N GLU A 232 11.75 -6.52 -19.64
CA GLU A 232 12.45 -5.23 -19.70
C GLU A 232 11.76 -4.22 -20.62
N GLU A 233 11.47 -4.58 -21.86
CA GLU A 233 10.84 -3.67 -22.82
C GLU A 233 9.39 -3.35 -22.43
N LEU A 234 8.65 -4.35 -21.95
CA LEU A 234 7.27 -4.15 -21.51
C LEU A 234 7.17 -3.23 -20.28
N LEU A 235 8.16 -3.31 -19.39
CA LEU A 235 8.31 -2.41 -18.25
C LEU A 235 8.62 -0.98 -18.73
N LYS A 236 9.54 -0.81 -19.68
CA LYS A 236 9.81 0.51 -20.29
C LYS A 236 8.57 1.09 -20.95
N ASP A 237 7.82 0.28 -21.70
CA ASP A 237 6.58 0.68 -22.36
C ASP A 237 5.56 1.20 -21.35
N TYR A 238 5.37 0.52 -20.21
CA TYR A 238 4.52 1.02 -19.12
C TYR A 238 5.01 2.39 -18.62
N GLY A 239 6.31 2.51 -18.31
CA GLY A 239 6.90 3.74 -17.79
C GLY A 239 6.74 4.94 -18.74
N TYR A 240 7.01 4.75 -20.04
CA TYR A 240 6.83 5.79 -21.05
C TYR A 240 5.35 6.10 -21.32
N SER A 241 4.47 5.11 -21.25
CA SER A 241 3.04 5.30 -21.51
C SER A 241 2.36 6.17 -20.45
N ARG A 242 2.98 6.43 -19.30
CA ARG A 242 2.45 7.36 -18.28
C ARG A 242 2.56 8.83 -18.69
N PHE A 243 3.54 9.20 -19.53
CA PHE A 243 3.85 10.60 -19.84
C PHE A 243 2.69 11.39 -20.45
N PRO A 244 1.87 10.84 -21.36
CA PRO A 244 0.71 11.56 -21.90
C PRO A 244 -0.31 12.00 -20.84
N LEU A 245 -0.58 11.18 -19.82
CA LEU A 245 -1.46 11.57 -18.71
C LEU A 245 -0.83 12.70 -17.89
N MET A 246 0.45 12.56 -17.51
CA MET A 246 1.17 13.57 -16.74
C MET A 246 1.21 14.93 -17.45
N GLU A 247 1.51 14.93 -18.75
CA GLU A 247 1.52 16.13 -19.58
C GLU A 247 0.13 16.75 -19.69
N ALA A 248 -0.93 15.96 -19.94
CA ALA A 248 -2.30 16.48 -19.98
C ALA A 248 -2.72 17.12 -18.64
N PHE A 249 -2.34 16.52 -17.51
CA PHE A 249 -2.63 17.07 -16.19
C PHE A 249 -1.87 18.38 -15.94
N ARG A 250 -0.60 18.47 -16.35
CA ARG A 250 0.19 19.72 -16.29
C ARG A 250 -0.38 20.82 -17.19
N ARG A 251 -0.80 20.46 -18.40
CA ARG A 251 -1.50 21.36 -19.31
C ARG A 251 -2.78 21.91 -18.69
N LEU A 252 -3.58 21.06 -18.03
CA LEU A 252 -4.78 21.50 -17.29
C LEU A 252 -4.43 22.42 -16.10
N LEU A 253 -3.37 22.12 -15.35
CA LEU A 253 -2.90 22.92 -14.23
C LEU A 253 -2.48 24.33 -14.68
N GLY A 254 -1.76 24.42 -15.80
CA GLY A 254 -1.19 25.64 -16.36
C GLY A 254 -2.06 26.40 -17.35
N ASP A 255 -3.34 26.05 -17.50
CA ASP A 255 -4.27 26.64 -18.49
C ASP A 255 -3.80 26.54 -19.96
N ASN A 256 -3.02 25.50 -20.29
CA ASN A 256 -2.52 25.22 -21.63
C ASN A 256 -3.32 24.11 -22.34
N MET A 257 -4.63 24.33 -22.45
CA MET A 257 -5.56 23.37 -23.06
C MET A 257 -5.70 23.60 -24.58
N PRO A 258 -6.07 22.59 -25.36
CA PRO A 258 -6.37 22.76 -26.78
C PRO A 258 -7.48 23.80 -27.01
N ASN A 259 -7.46 24.47 -28.16
CA ASN A 259 -8.51 25.42 -28.54
C ASN A 259 -9.89 24.75 -28.49
N GLU A 260 -10.90 25.51 -28.05
CA GLU A 260 -12.30 25.07 -27.96
C GLU A 260 -12.59 23.97 -26.91
N THR A 261 -11.57 23.49 -26.19
CA THR A 261 -11.75 22.56 -25.06
C THR A 261 -11.87 23.33 -23.74
N THR A 262 -12.48 22.70 -22.73
CA THR A 262 -12.72 23.32 -21.41
C THR A 262 -12.32 22.45 -20.24
N ALA A 263 -12.11 21.14 -20.46
CA ALA A 263 -11.77 20.20 -19.41
C ALA A 263 -11.07 18.95 -19.97
N LEU A 264 -10.52 18.13 -19.07
CA LEU A 264 -10.14 16.76 -19.39
C LEU A 264 -11.38 15.92 -19.75
N SER A 265 -11.24 15.10 -20.78
CA SER A 265 -12.21 14.08 -21.14
C SER A 265 -12.08 12.88 -20.21
N LEU A 266 -13.07 12.66 -19.33
CA LEU A 266 -13.11 11.50 -18.44
C LEU A 266 -12.91 10.20 -19.22
N ASN A 267 -13.72 9.97 -20.27
CA ASN A 267 -13.63 8.77 -21.09
C ASN A 267 -12.24 8.57 -21.69
N ALA A 268 -11.61 9.62 -22.21
CA ALA A 268 -10.29 9.49 -22.83
C ALA A 268 -9.21 9.16 -21.79
N VAL A 269 -9.30 9.76 -20.59
CA VAL A 269 -8.39 9.46 -19.48
C VAL A 269 -8.57 8.02 -19.00
N THR A 270 -9.81 7.57 -18.79
CA THR A 270 -10.10 6.20 -18.33
C THR A 270 -9.73 5.16 -19.37
N ASP A 271 -10.02 5.39 -20.65
CA ASP A 271 -9.66 4.48 -21.75
C ASP A 271 -8.13 4.35 -21.87
N TYR A 272 -7.42 5.47 -21.82
CA TYR A 272 -5.96 5.46 -21.90
C TYR A 272 -5.32 4.79 -20.68
N SER A 273 -5.87 5.02 -19.47
CA SER A 273 -5.43 4.36 -18.24
C SER A 273 -5.73 2.84 -18.28
N SER A 274 -6.89 2.43 -18.81
CA SER A 274 -7.25 1.02 -19.05
C SER A 274 -6.18 0.32 -19.90
N ASP A 275 -5.77 0.94 -21.01
CA ASP A 275 -4.75 0.40 -21.92
C ASP A 275 -3.37 0.31 -21.26
N LEU A 276 -3.02 1.27 -20.41
CA LEU A 276 -1.78 1.25 -19.63
C LEU A 276 -1.75 0.07 -18.64
N TYR A 277 -2.88 -0.23 -17.99
CA TYR A 277 -2.95 -1.35 -17.05
C TYR A 277 -3.08 -2.74 -17.70
N GLU A 278 -3.38 -2.82 -19.00
CA GLU A 278 -3.19 -4.08 -19.75
C GLU A 278 -1.73 -4.56 -19.66
N ILE A 279 -0.78 -3.62 -19.75
CA ILE A 279 0.65 -3.90 -19.60
C ILE A 279 0.96 -4.39 -18.17
N ASP A 280 0.43 -3.71 -17.15
CA ASP A 280 0.60 -4.11 -15.74
C ASP A 280 0.08 -5.54 -15.50
N GLY A 281 -1.09 -5.87 -16.06
CA GLY A 281 -1.68 -7.22 -15.99
C GLY A 281 -0.83 -8.30 -16.66
N LEU A 282 -0.28 -8.03 -17.85
CA LEU A 282 0.60 -8.96 -18.55
C LEU A 282 1.91 -9.17 -17.79
N LEU A 283 2.51 -8.10 -17.25
CA LEU A 283 3.69 -8.19 -16.39
C LEU A 283 3.39 -9.01 -15.12
N SER A 284 2.24 -8.80 -14.47
CA SER A 284 1.79 -9.55 -13.29
C SER A 284 1.59 -11.02 -13.57
N TYR A 285 0.91 -11.36 -14.67
CA TYR A 285 0.64 -12.74 -15.06
C TYR A 285 1.94 -13.52 -15.30
N ASN A 286 2.83 -12.98 -16.14
CA ASN A 286 4.09 -13.63 -16.48
C ASN A 286 4.99 -13.78 -15.26
N ARG A 287 5.02 -12.76 -14.38
CA ARG A 287 5.77 -12.82 -13.12
C ARG A 287 5.22 -13.91 -12.21
N ALA A 288 3.91 -13.94 -11.96
CA ALA A 288 3.29 -14.93 -11.08
C ALA A 288 3.50 -16.35 -11.59
N LYS A 289 3.44 -16.56 -12.91
CA LYS A 289 3.71 -17.87 -13.53
C LYS A 289 5.11 -18.37 -13.23
N VAL A 290 6.13 -17.56 -13.45
CA VAL A 290 7.53 -17.94 -13.19
C VAL A 290 7.79 -18.11 -11.69
N LEU A 291 7.36 -17.16 -10.87
CA LEU A 291 7.55 -17.23 -9.42
C LEU A 291 6.83 -18.44 -8.82
N GLY A 292 5.61 -18.74 -9.27
CA GLY A 292 4.82 -19.88 -8.81
C GLY A 292 5.48 -21.21 -9.20
N ASN A 293 6.05 -21.29 -10.41
CA ASN A 293 6.82 -22.47 -10.83
C ASN A 293 8.07 -22.66 -9.98
N ILE A 294 8.82 -21.59 -9.68
CA ILE A 294 9.98 -21.66 -8.78
C ILE A 294 9.55 -22.13 -7.40
N ILE A 295 8.51 -21.53 -6.81
CA ILE A 295 7.98 -21.90 -5.49
C ILE A 295 7.53 -23.36 -5.43
N ASN A 296 6.88 -23.88 -6.49
CA ASN A 296 6.52 -25.30 -6.57
C ASN A 296 7.73 -26.22 -6.66
N SER A 297 8.81 -25.77 -7.31
CA SER A 297 10.04 -26.54 -7.47
C SER A 297 10.96 -26.53 -6.25
N LEU A 298 10.66 -25.75 -5.20
CA LEU A 298 11.52 -25.66 -4.03
C LEU A 298 11.64 -27.00 -3.32
N ASP A 299 12.88 -27.39 -2.99
CA ASP A 299 13.16 -28.54 -2.13
C ASP A 299 12.92 -28.25 -0.64
N ASP A 300 13.05 -29.28 0.19
CA ASP A 300 12.78 -29.18 1.63
C ASP A 300 13.76 -28.23 2.36
N GLU A 301 15.01 -28.12 1.92
CA GLU A 301 16.01 -27.22 2.52
C GLU A 301 15.70 -25.76 2.19
N GLN A 302 15.36 -25.49 0.93
CA GLN A 302 14.92 -24.19 0.46
C GLN A 302 13.66 -23.72 1.18
N ARG A 303 12.64 -24.57 1.32
CA ARG A 303 11.40 -24.25 2.06
C ARG A 303 11.67 -23.98 3.52
N THR A 304 12.45 -24.84 4.18
CA THR A 304 12.83 -24.66 5.59
C THR A 304 13.52 -23.32 5.82
N TYR A 305 14.36 -22.87 4.87
CA TYR A 305 15.01 -21.58 4.95
C TYR A 305 14.02 -20.41 4.85
N LEU A 306 13.09 -20.45 3.90
CA LEU A 306 12.07 -19.42 3.73
C LEU A 306 11.09 -19.39 4.90
N ASP A 307 10.67 -20.54 5.42
CA ASP A 307 9.79 -20.65 6.60
C ASP A 307 10.44 -19.97 7.81
N LYS A 308 11.73 -20.23 8.04
CA LYS A 308 12.48 -19.57 9.11
C LYS A 308 12.59 -18.05 8.91
N MET A 309 12.69 -17.58 7.66
CA MET A 309 12.64 -16.15 7.38
C MET A 309 11.25 -15.57 7.66
N ALA A 310 10.18 -16.27 7.31
CA ALA A 310 8.80 -15.85 7.51
C ALA A 310 8.41 -15.76 9.00
N GLU A 311 8.99 -16.60 9.86
CA GLU A 311 8.84 -16.51 11.33
C GLU A 311 9.55 -15.29 11.94
N GLY A 312 10.48 -14.69 11.17
CA GLY A 312 11.36 -13.62 11.63
C GLY A 312 10.99 -12.24 11.12
N SER A 313 11.98 -11.35 11.18
CA SER A 313 11.94 -10.01 10.62
C SER A 313 13.29 -9.66 9.97
N SER A 314 13.39 -8.48 9.38
CA SER A 314 14.62 -7.99 8.76
C SER A 314 15.85 -8.00 9.68
N LEU A 315 15.67 -7.96 11.00
CA LEU A 315 16.74 -8.08 11.99
C LEU A 315 17.25 -9.51 12.18
N THR A 316 16.42 -10.51 11.89
CA THR A 316 16.76 -11.93 12.07
C THR A 316 17.27 -12.58 10.80
N TRP A 317 16.97 -11.99 9.64
CA TRP A 317 17.42 -12.51 8.35
C TRP A 317 18.94 -12.41 8.22
N PRO A 318 19.64 -13.47 7.76
CA PRO A 318 21.07 -13.42 7.53
C PRO A 318 21.47 -12.30 6.57
N THR A 319 22.61 -11.65 6.81
CA THR A 319 23.18 -10.74 5.83
C THR A 319 23.89 -11.54 4.74
N LYS A 320 23.46 -11.35 3.49
CA LYS A 320 24.04 -11.99 2.30
C LYS A 320 24.67 -10.92 1.42
N GLN A 321 25.76 -11.30 0.74
CA GLN A 321 26.33 -10.47 -0.33
C GLN A 321 25.45 -10.54 -1.56
N ASP A 322 25.76 -9.72 -2.56
CA ASP A 322 25.10 -9.85 -3.86
C ASP A 322 25.32 -11.26 -4.44
N GLN A 323 24.23 -11.87 -4.92
CA GLN A 323 24.26 -13.23 -5.48
C GLN A 323 24.33 -13.22 -7.02
N ILE A 324 24.23 -12.05 -7.66
CA ILE A 324 24.20 -11.92 -9.12
C ILE A 324 25.45 -11.17 -9.62
N ASP A 325 26.07 -11.68 -10.69
CA ASP A 325 27.11 -10.94 -11.40
C ASP A 325 26.48 -9.87 -12.31
N LYS A 326 26.53 -8.61 -11.85
CA LYS A 326 25.96 -7.45 -12.56
C LYS A 326 26.58 -7.21 -13.94
N ARG A 327 27.73 -7.81 -14.25
CA ARG A 327 28.39 -7.65 -15.55
C ARG A 327 27.69 -8.45 -16.65
N GLU A 328 26.82 -9.39 -16.28
CA GLU A 328 26.11 -10.28 -17.22
C GLU A 328 24.78 -9.70 -17.71
N MET A 329 24.32 -8.57 -17.17
CA MET A 329 22.98 -8.02 -17.45
C MET A 329 22.97 -6.50 -17.42
N THR A 330 21.92 -5.90 -17.98
CA THR A 330 21.69 -4.45 -17.86
C THR A 330 21.34 -4.09 -16.42
N HIS A 331 21.43 -2.80 -16.09
CA HIS A 331 21.01 -2.31 -14.77
C HIS A 331 19.53 -2.61 -14.52
N GLU A 332 18.69 -2.39 -15.52
CA GLU A 332 17.24 -2.64 -15.48
C GLU A 332 16.95 -4.12 -15.21
N GLN A 333 17.63 -5.03 -15.91
CA GLN A 333 17.49 -6.47 -15.69
C GLN A 333 17.91 -6.88 -14.28
N HIS A 334 19.00 -6.29 -13.75
CA HIS A 334 19.42 -6.53 -12.38
C HIS A 334 18.37 -6.04 -11.37
N VAL A 335 17.83 -4.83 -11.55
CA VAL A 335 16.74 -4.30 -10.72
C VAL A 335 15.54 -5.26 -10.75
N LEU A 336 15.14 -5.73 -11.93
CA LEU A 336 14.05 -6.69 -12.09
C LEU A 336 14.30 -8.01 -11.34
N VAL A 337 15.48 -8.62 -11.47
CA VAL A 337 15.82 -9.85 -10.73
C VAL A 337 15.72 -9.64 -9.21
N MET A 338 16.22 -8.51 -8.70
CA MET A 338 16.12 -8.18 -7.28
C MET A 338 14.67 -7.98 -6.82
N THR A 339 13.86 -7.30 -7.64
CA THR A 339 12.42 -7.16 -7.41
C THR A 339 11.75 -8.52 -7.35
N TYR A 340 11.94 -9.39 -8.36
CA TYR A 340 11.31 -10.71 -8.41
C TYR A 340 11.70 -11.58 -7.22
N ALA A 341 12.98 -11.62 -6.85
CA ALA A 341 13.44 -12.40 -5.71
C ALA A 341 12.80 -11.89 -4.41
N SER A 342 12.73 -10.57 -4.21
CA SER A 342 12.11 -9.99 -3.02
C SER A 342 10.60 -10.22 -2.96
N GLU A 343 9.90 -10.09 -4.09
CA GLU A 343 8.47 -10.34 -4.22
C GLU A 343 8.12 -11.82 -4.07
N MET A 344 8.96 -12.72 -4.58
CA MET A 344 8.76 -14.16 -4.41
C MET A 344 8.72 -14.56 -2.94
N PHE A 345 9.58 -13.97 -2.11
CA PHE A 345 9.55 -14.21 -0.67
C PHE A 345 8.29 -13.65 -0.02
N SER A 346 7.93 -12.40 -0.29
CA SER A 346 6.71 -11.82 0.30
C SER A 346 5.46 -12.59 -0.14
N TRP A 347 5.44 -13.11 -1.37
CA TRP A 347 4.34 -13.92 -1.86
C TRP A 347 4.27 -15.30 -1.20
N TYR A 348 5.44 -15.95 -1.03
CA TYR A 348 5.59 -17.21 -0.30
C TYR A 348 5.13 -17.08 1.16
N ALA A 349 5.62 -16.06 1.87
CA ALA A 349 5.36 -15.85 3.29
C ALA A 349 3.97 -15.23 3.56
N GLY A 350 3.41 -14.56 2.57
CA GLY A 350 2.14 -13.83 2.68
C GLY A 350 0.92 -14.65 2.29
N ASP A 351 -0.21 -13.96 2.27
CA ASP A 351 -1.52 -14.45 1.87
C ASP A 351 -2.21 -13.48 0.88
N VAL A 352 -3.46 -13.80 0.52
CA VAL A 352 -4.26 -12.97 -0.39
C VAL A 352 -4.49 -11.55 0.17
N GLU A 353 -4.58 -11.37 1.49
CA GLU A 353 -4.79 -10.05 2.07
C GLU A 353 -3.51 -9.21 2.01
N SER A 354 -2.33 -9.82 2.22
CA SER A 354 -1.06 -9.13 1.97
C SER A 354 -0.89 -8.77 0.49
N ASP A 355 -1.30 -9.64 -0.43
CA ASP A 355 -1.21 -9.38 -1.88
C ASP A 355 -2.18 -8.29 -2.34
N THR A 356 -3.33 -8.20 -1.68
CA THR A 356 -4.35 -7.16 -1.94
C THR A 356 -3.91 -5.81 -1.40
N TYR A 357 -3.13 -5.79 -0.32
CA TYR A 357 -2.65 -4.57 0.32
C TYR A 357 -1.87 -3.67 -0.63
N PHE A 358 -2.03 -2.36 -0.41
CA PHE A 358 -1.26 -1.31 -1.05
C PHE A 358 -1.06 -0.16 -0.05
N CYS A 359 0.02 0.59 -0.22
CA CYS A 359 0.21 1.85 0.49
C CYS A 359 -0.81 2.89 -0.01
N PRO A 360 -1.34 3.79 0.83
CA PRO A 360 -2.32 4.80 0.43
C PRO A 360 -1.97 5.56 -0.85
N GLU A 361 -0.69 5.86 -1.07
CA GLU A 361 -0.15 6.62 -2.22
C GLU A 361 -0.07 5.80 -3.53
N ARG A 362 -0.67 4.60 -3.56
CA ARG A 362 -0.61 3.71 -4.71
C ARG A 362 -1.32 4.27 -5.94
N HIS A 363 -2.42 4.96 -5.73
CA HIS A 363 -3.21 5.61 -6.78
C HIS A 363 -2.73 7.06 -6.94
N GLY A 364 -2.95 7.69 -8.09
CA GLY A 364 -2.50 9.07 -8.26
C GLY A 364 -0.99 9.22 -8.44
N THR A 365 -0.31 8.22 -9.00
CA THR A 365 1.17 8.25 -9.17
C THR A 365 1.68 9.26 -10.20
N TYR A 366 0.82 10.14 -10.73
CA TYR A 366 1.09 11.11 -11.80
C TYR A 366 1.39 12.53 -11.28
N PHE A 367 1.52 12.69 -9.95
CA PHE A 367 1.54 13.99 -9.28
C PHE A 367 2.85 14.29 -8.52
N GLY A 368 3.86 13.41 -8.64
CA GLY A 368 5.20 13.66 -8.12
C GLY A 368 5.39 13.43 -6.61
N SER A 369 4.41 12.85 -5.91
CA SER A 369 4.51 12.55 -4.48
C SER A 369 5.62 11.56 -4.14
N PHE A 370 5.85 10.56 -5.00
CA PHE A 370 7.00 9.67 -4.84
C PHE A 370 8.33 10.39 -5.02
N TYR A 371 8.47 11.31 -5.97
CA TYR A 371 9.67 12.17 -6.03
C TYR A 371 9.84 12.90 -4.71
N MET A 372 8.76 13.52 -4.21
CA MET A 372 8.81 14.33 -3.00
C MET A 372 9.26 13.53 -1.76
N LYS A 373 8.87 12.26 -1.70
CA LYS A 373 9.17 11.36 -0.59
C LYS A 373 10.51 10.64 -0.72
N ASP A 374 10.84 10.18 -1.92
CA ASP A 374 11.85 9.14 -2.13
C ASP A 374 13.14 9.68 -2.76
N ILE A 375 13.13 10.86 -3.41
CA ILE A 375 14.37 11.43 -3.97
C ILE A 375 15.51 11.58 -2.95
N PRO A 376 15.26 11.92 -1.66
CA PRO A 376 16.34 11.97 -0.66
C PRO A 376 16.95 10.61 -0.32
N ALA A 377 16.26 9.52 -0.62
CA ALA A 377 16.78 8.17 -0.42
C ALA A 377 17.65 7.70 -1.60
N MET A 378 17.48 8.30 -2.78
CA MET A 378 18.21 7.90 -3.98
C MET A 378 19.72 8.13 -3.81
N GLY A 379 20.52 7.09 -4.09
CA GLY A 379 21.97 7.14 -3.94
C GLY A 379 22.48 7.21 -2.49
N ASN A 380 21.60 7.09 -1.50
CA ASN A 380 21.95 7.14 -0.08
C ASN A 380 21.76 5.76 0.59
N PRO A 381 22.85 4.97 0.73
CA PRO A 381 22.81 3.71 1.47
C PRO A 381 22.35 3.93 2.91
N ASP A 382 21.61 2.97 3.45
CA ASP A 382 21.08 2.98 4.81
C ASP A 382 20.13 4.14 5.14
N TYR A 383 19.64 4.87 4.13
CA TYR A 383 18.63 5.90 4.32
C TYR A 383 17.27 5.27 4.68
N SER A 384 16.64 5.78 5.74
CA SER A 384 15.27 5.42 6.13
C SER A 384 14.32 6.57 5.86
N ILE A 385 13.29 6.31 5.06
CA ILE A 385 12.23 7.27 4.80
C ILE A 385 11.31 7.34 6.03
N GLY A 386 10.99 8.56 6.47
CA GLY A 386 10.11 8.77 7.62
C GLY A 386 8.66 8.37 7.29
N THR A 387 8.08 7.44 8.05
CA THR A 387 6.73 6.90 7.80
C THR A 387 5.59 7.91 8.00
N ASN A 388 5.86 9.04 8.65
CA ASN A 388 4.86 10.10 8.89
C ASN A 388 4.88 11.20 7.83
N ILE A 389 5.84 11.22 6.90
CA ILE A 389 6.06 12.36 5.99
C ILE A 389 4.83 12.69 5.15
N THR A 390 4.16 11.67 4.61
CA THR A 390 2.92 11.80 3.83
C THR A 390 1.81 12.43 4.68
N GLY A 391 1.60 11.90 5.89
CA GLY A 391 0.57 12.36 6.82
C GLY A 391 0.78 13.80 7.28
N ASP A 392 1.98 14.11 7.76
CA ASP A 392 2.33 15.41 8.32
C ASP A 392 2.33 16.49 7.22
N SER A 393 2.92 16.20 6.06
CA SER A 393 2.99 17.16 4.95
C SER A 393 1.62 17.40 4.30
N GLY A 394 0.80 16.35 4.16
CA GLY A 394 -0.59 16.50 3.70
C GLY A 394 -1.43 17.36 4.66
N LYS A 395 -1.25 17.18 5.97
CA LYS A 395 -1.92 18.03 6.97
C LYS A 395 -1.46 19.49 6.89
N ASP A 396 -0.15 19.73 6.79
CA ASP A 396 0.40 21.08 6.74
C ASP A 396 0.04 21.81 5.45
N PHE A 397 -0.08 21.08 4.33
CA PHE A 397 -0.62 21.59 3.08
C PHE A 397 -2.04 22.14 3.26
N LEU A 398 -2.95 21.36 3.85
CA LEU A 398 -4.33 21.77 4.07
C LEU A 398 -4.41 23.02 4.97
N ASN A 399 -3.49 23.18 5.91
CA ASN A 399 -3.43 24.37 6.79
C ASN A 399 -3.05 25.67 6.06
N ILE A 400 -2.45 25.60 4.87
CA ILE A 400 -2.09 26.76 4.04
C ILE A 400 -3.26 27.23 3.17
N LEU A 401 -4.22 26.35 2.87
CA LEU A 401 -5.35 26.64 2.00
C LEU A 401 -6.44 27.47 2.70
N THR A 402 -7.22 28.23 1.92
CA THR A 402 -8.50 28.77 2.40
C THR A 402 -9.51 27.64 2.58
N GLU A 403 -10.62 27.90 3.26
CA GLU A 403 -11.66 26.88 3.47
C GLU A 403 -12.28 26.40 2.14
N GLU A 404 -12.45 27.30 1.16
CA GLU A 404 -12.98 26.94 -0.17
C GLU A 404 -11.99 26.05 -0.95
N GLN A 405 -10.70 26.39 -0.91
CA GLN A 405 -9.64 25.59 -1.54
C GLN A 405 -9.49 24.22 -0.86
N LYS A 406 -9.48 24.22 0.48
CA LYS A 406 -9.38 23.01 1.30
C LYS A 406 -10.53 22.06 0.99
N LYS A 407 -11.76 22.58 0.87
CA LYS A 407 -12.94 21.78 0.54
C LYS A 407 -12.78 21.00 -0.77
N LEU A 408 -12.23 21.63 -1.81
CA LEU A 408 -12.00 20.96 -3.10
C LEU A 408 -11.05 19.76 -3.00
N ILE A 409 -10.14 19.75 -2.02
CA ILE A 409 -9.23 18.63 -1.76
C ILE A 409 -9.90 17.60 -0.87
N THR A 410 -10.57 18.02 0.20
CA THR A 410 -11.19 17.08 1.15
C THR A 410 -12.37 16.33 0.56
N ASP A 411 -13.13 16.97 -0.33
CA ASP A 411 -14.25 16.33 -1.03
C ASP A 411 -13.79 15.15 -1.90
N LEU A 412 -12.51 15.12 -2.34
CA LEU A 412 -11.98 14.02 -3.14
C LEU A 412 -12.01 12.68 -2.40
N VAL A 413 -11.96 12.68 -1.07
CA VAL A 413 -12.09 11.46 -0.25
C VAL A 413 -13.44 10.79 -0.50
N ASP A 414 -14.50 11.58 -0.55
CA ASP A 414 -15.84 11.08 -0.85
C ASP A 414 -16.00 10.73 -2.33
N ILE A 415 -15.47 11.58 -3.21
CA ILE A 415 -15.61 11.43 -4.67
C ILE A 415 -14.99 10.13 -5.17
N GLN A 416 -13.85 9.70 -4.64
CA GLN A 416 -13.14 8.50 -5.12
C GLN A 416 -13.56 7.19 -4.46
N ARG A 417 -14.43 7.25 -3.44
CA ARG A 417 -14.58 6.16 -2.48
C ARG A 417 -15.03 4.86 -3.14
N ASP A 418 -16.00 4.95 -4.04
CA ASP A 418 -16.59 3.78 -4.68
C ASP A 418 -15.57 3.13 -5.61
N GLU A 419 -14.82 3.92 -6.37
CA GLU A 419 -13.76 3.42 -7.25
C GLU A 419 -12.64 2.76 -6.44
N LEU A 420 -12.24 3.36 -5.31
CA LEU A 420 -11.20 2.80 -4.44
C LEU A 420 -11.64 1.47 -3.79
N LEU A 421 -12.91 1.35 -3.40
CA LEU A 421 -13.47 0.09 -2.91
C LEU A 421 -13.50 -0.97 -4.01
N GLU A 422 -13.88 -0.61 -5.24
CA GLU A 422 -13.88 -1.54 -6.36
C GLU A 422 -12.45 -1.96 -6.77
N ILE A 423 -11.47 -1.07 -6.66
CA ILE A 423 -10.04 -1.43 -6.82
C ILE A 423 -9.64 -2.50 -5.82
N VAL A 424 -10.01 -2.38 -4.54
CA VAL A 424 -9.69 -3.39 -3.52
C VAL A 424 -10.25 -4.77 -3.90
N GLU A 425 -11.50 -4.84 -4.35
CA GLU A 425 -12.10 -6.12 -4.77
C GLU A 425 -11.48 -6.67 -6.05
N THR A 426 -11.16 -5.79 -7.01
CA THR A 426 -10.47 -6.15 -8.26
C THR A 426 -9.10 -6.73 -7.94
N ARG A 427 -8.31 -6.06 -7.09
CA ARG A 427 -6.99 -6.54 -6.62
C ARG A 427 -7.10 -7.88 -5.92
N ARG A 428 -8.07 -8.05 -5.02
CA ARG A 428 -8.29 -9.32 -4.31
C ARG A 428 -8.60 -10.45 -5.29
N THR A 429 -9.36 -10.15 -6.35
CA THR A 429 -9.69 -11.13 -7.40
C THR A 429 -8.45 -11.50 -8.21
N ILE A 430 -7.64 -10.52 -8.64
CA ILE A 430 -6.37 -10.77 -9.33
C ILE A 430 -5.43 -11.60 -8.44
N ALA A 431 -5.22 -11.20 -7.18
CA ALA A 431 -4.34 -11.91 -6.24
C ALA A 431 -4.73 -13.38 -6.06
N LYS A 432 -6.03 -13.68 -5.94
CA LYS A 432 -6.54 -15.06 -5.88
C LYS A 432 -6.20 -15.85 -7.14
N GLN A 433 -6.40 -15.25 -8.32
CA GLN A 433 -6.08 -15.89 -9.60
C GLN A 433 -4.58 -16.19 -9.69
N LEU A 434 -3.73 -15.19 -9.44
CA LEU A 434 -2.26 -15.35 -9.55
C LEU A 434 -1.74 -16.43 -8.60
N ARG A 435 -2.29 -16.55 -7.37
CA ARG A 435 -1.87 -17.58 -6.39
C ARG A 435 -2.15 -19.01 -6.83
N GLU A 436 -3.00 -19.24 -7.83
CA GLU A 436 -3.19 -20.59 -8.38
C GLU A 436 -1.90 -21.13 -9.01
N PHE A 437 -1.01 -20.26 -9.52
CA PHE A 437 0.31 -20.68 -9.97
C PHE A 437 1.16 -21.28 -8.85
N MET A 438 1.06 -20.80 -7.61
CA MET A 438 1.75 -21.40 -6.46
C MET A 438 1.25 -22.80 -6.13
N LYS A 439 0.06 -23.19 -6.63
CA LYS A 439 -0.51 -24.53 -6.46
C LYS A 439 -0.24 -25.45 -7.66
N GLY A 440 0.45 -24.93 -8.68
CA GLY A 440 0.72 -25.64 -9.93
C GLY A 440 -0.48 -25.69 -10.88
N ASN A 441 -1.48 -24.83 -10.65
CA ASN A 441 -2.66 -24.72 -11.51
C ASN A 441 -2.41 -23.68 -12.61
N ASP A 442 -3.09 -23.86 -13.74
CA ASP A 442 -3.13 -22.86 -14.82
C ASP A 442 -4.05 -21.70 -14.44
N VAL A 443 -3.68 -20.49 -14.90
CA VAL A 443 -4.46 -19.26 -14.75
C VAL A 443 -4.81 -18.73 -16.13
N ASP A 444 -6.05 -18.27 -16.30
CA ASP A 444 -6.49 -17.62 -17.53
C ASP A 444 -5.91 -16.20 -17.62
N GLU A 445 -4.98 -16.03 -18.56
CA GLU A 445 -4.29 -14.76 -18.83
C GLU A 445 -5.26 -13.63 -19.19
N GLU A 446 -6.25 -13.92 -20.04
CA GLU A 446 -7.22 -12.93 -20.51
C GLU A 446 -8.06 -12.40 -19.34
N THR A 447 -8.46 -13.27 -18.41
CA THR A 447 -9.17 -12.85 -17.19
C THR A 447 -8.33 -11.90 -16.34
N VAL A 448 -7.03 -12.20 -16.13
CA VAL A 448 -6.13 -11.32 -15.36
C VAL A 448 -5.97 -9.97 -16.06
N ILE A 449 -5.74 -9.97 -17.37
CA ILE A 449 -5.60 -8.74 -18.17
C ILE A 449 -6.89 -7.90 -18.11
N GLN A 450 -8.07 -8.50 -18.27
CA GLN A 450 -9.35 -7.77 -18.19
C GLN A 450 -9.58 -7.16 -16.81
N LEU A 451 -9.23 -7.87 -15.74
CA LEU A 451 -9.30 -7.32 -14.38
C LEU A 451 -8.31 -6.16 -14.19
N SER A 452 -7.09 -6.27 -14.73
CA SER A 452 -6.13 -5.16 -14.68
C SER A 452 -6.61 -3.96 -15.49
N ARG A 453 -7.21 -4.15 -16.68
CA ARG A 453 -7.84 -3.05 -17.44
C ARG A 453 -8.92 -2.35 -16.63
N LYS A 454 -9.80 -3.11 -15.96
CA LYS A 454 -10.81 -2.55 -15.04
C LYS A 454 -10.19 -1.78 -13.88
N TYR A 455 -9.07 -2.27 -13.31
CA TYR A 455 -8.30 -1.47 -12.34
C TYR A 455 -7.89 -0.14 -12.98
N GLY A 456 -7.28 -0.16 -14.16
CA GLY A 456 -6.80 1.05 -14.83
C GLY A 456 -7.90 2.05 -15.14
N GLU A 457 -9.09 1.59 -15.50
CA GLU A 457 -10.29 2.44 -15.65
C GLU A 457 -10.60 3.17 -14.34
N LEU A 458 -10.67 2.43 -13.23
CA LEU A 458 -10.96 2.98 -11.89
C LEU A 458 -9.88 3.97 -11.44
N ASP A 459 -8.59 3.64 -11.60
CA ASP A 459 -7.50 4.59 -11.32
C ASP A 459 -7.63 5.83 -12.22
N GLY A 460 -7.98 5.65 -13.50
CA GLY A 460 -8.26 6.72 -14.45
C GLY A 460 -9.34 7.70 -13.96
N GLU A 461 -10.43 7.20 -13.39
CA GLU A 461 -11.51 8.01 -12.81
C GLU A 461 -11.04 8.82 -11.60
N ILE A 462 -10.26 8.17 -10.72
CA ILE A 462 -9.65 8.80 -9.54
C ILE A 462 -8.71 9.93 -9.97
N VAL A 463 -7.76 9.67 -10.88
CA VAL A 463 -6.74 10.64 -11.25
C VAL A 463 -7.28 11.77 -12.14
N HIS A 464 -8.33 11.52 -12.92
CA HIS A 464 -9.10 12.58 -13.59
C HIS A 464 -9.69 13.54 -12.56
N SER A 465 -10.31 13.01 -11.51
CA SER A 465 -10.90 13.80 -10.43
C SER A 465 -9.84 14.61 -9.70
N TYR A 466 -8.69 14.01 -9.38
CA TYR A 466 -7.58 14.70 -8.73
C TYR A 466 -7.08 15.85 -9.59
N ALA A 467 -6.67 15.59 -10.84
CA ALA A 467 -6.14 16.62 -11.74
C ALA A 467 -7.12 17.80 -11.92
N THR A 468 -8.42 17.49 -12.03
CA THR A 468 -9.49 18.49 -12.15
C THR A 468 -9.61 19.38 -10.90
N HIS A 469 -9.63 18.79 -9.71
CA HIS A 469 -9.78 19.55 -8.46
C HIS A 469 -8.49 20.28 -8.08
N PHE A 470 -7.34 19.64 -8.30
CA PHE A 470 -6.01 20.22 -8.11
C PHE A 470 -5.84 21.48 -8.96
N SER A 471 -6.20 21.42 -10.26
CA SER A 471 -6.17 22.59 -11.15
C SER A 471 -7.06 23.74 -10.65
N LYS A 472 -8.28 23.45 -10.18
CA LYS A 472 -9.17 24.46 -9.60
C LYS A 472 -8.57 25.14 -8.37
N VAL A 473 -7.96 24.37 -7.47
CA VAL A 473 -7.29 24.92 -6.29
C VAL A 473 -6.10 25.78 -6.71
N TYR A 474 -5.21 25.26 -7.55
CA TYR A 474 -3.98 25.92 -7.96
C TYR A 474 -4.23 27.31 -8.57
N LYS A 475 -5.24 27.42 -9.43
CA LYS A 475 -5.64 28.68 -10.10
C LYS A 475 -6.10 29.78 -9.15
N THR A 476 -6.49 29.42 -7.93
CA THR A 476 -6.94 30.37 -6.90
C THR A 476 -5.88 30.63 -5.83
N LEU A 477 -4.73 29.96 -5.88
CA LEU A 477 -3.66 30.18 -4.91
C LEU A 477 -3.10 31.59 -5.02
N THR A 478 -2.97 32.25 -3.87
CA THR A 478 -2.22 33.51 -3.76
C THR A 478 -0.72 33.25 -3.88
N GLU A 479 0.05 34.26 -4.30
CA GLU A 479 1.52 34.15 -4.34
C GLU A 479 2.12 33.79 -2.98
N LYS A 480 1.55 34.32 -1.88
CA LYS A 480 1.96 33.95 -0.52
C LYS A 480 1.76 32.46 -0.25
N GLN A 481 0.64 31.88 -0.67
CA GLN A 481 0.40 30.44 -0.52
C GLN A 481 1.41 29.64 -1.34
N LYS A 482 1.65 30.01 -2.60
CA LYS A 482 2.64 29.34 -3.46
C LYS A 482 4.03 29.34 -2.80
N GLU A 483 4.47 30.47 -2.25
CA GLU A 483 5.74 30.55 -1.50
C GLU A 483 5.76 29.64 -0.25
N GLN A 484 4.66 29.57 0.50
CA GLN A 484 4.55 28.68 1.66
C GLN A 484 4.59 27.21 1.25
N LEU A 485 3.95 26.85 0.14
CA LEU A 485 3.93 25.49 -0.40
C LEU A 485 5.30 25.05 -0.88
N ILE A 486 6.05 25.90 -1.60
CA ILE A 486 7.44 25.60 -2.01
C ILE A 486 8.32 25.32 -0.78
N LYS A 487 8.21 26.15 0.26
CA LYS A 487 8.93 25.92 1.52
C LYS A 487 8.52 24.62 2.21
N LEU A 488 7.24 24.27 2.16
CA LEU A 488 6.74 23.02 2.72
C LEU A 488 7.26 21.80 1.96
N ARG A 489 7.40 21.88 0.63
CA ARG A 489 8.00 20.83 -0.21
C ARG A 489 9.39 20.43 0.28
N ASN A 490 10.20 21.40 0.70
CA ASN A 490 11.52 21.20 1.33
C ASN A 490 12.49 20.33 0.50
N LEU A 491 12.62 20.64 -0.79
CA LEU A 491 13.49 19.91 -1.73
C LEU A 491 14.38 20.83 -2.59
N ASP A 492 14.71 22.02 -2.09
CA ASP A 492 15.50 23.01 -2.85
C ASP A 492 16.88 22.49 -3.30
N ASP A 493 17.43 21.50 -2.59
CA ASP A 493 18.70 20.84 -2.90
C ASP A 493 18.60 19.77 -4.01
N TYR A 494 17.38 19.44 -4.48
CA TYR A 494 17.13 18.39 -5.46
C TYR A 494 16.59 18.98 -6.76
N GLN A 495 17.45 19.02 -7.77
CA GLN A 495 17.10 19.52 -9.11
C GLN A 495 16.59 18.37 -9.99
N VAL A 496 15.62 18.67 -10.85
CA VAL A 496 15.15 17.74 -11.88
C VAL A 496 15.75 18.16 -13.22
N GLU A 497 16.60 17.30 -13.78
CA GLU A 497 17.11 17.45 -15.14
C GLU A 497 16.42 16.41 -16.03
N GLY A 498 15.52 16.86 -16.92
CA GLY A 498 14.74 15.96 -17.77
C GLY A 498 13.60 15.29 -17.03
N ALA A 499 13.61 13.96 -16.97
CA ALA A 499 12.55 13.14 -16.36
C ALA A 499 13.13 11.90 -15.68
N PHE A 500 12.27 11.01 -15.19
CA PHE A 500 12.64 9.72 -14.64
C PHE A 500 11.90 8.60 -15.36
N LEU A 501 12.60 7.52 -15.67
CA LEU A 501 11.98 6.24 -15.96
C LEU A 501 12.09 5.40 -14.69
N TYR A 502 10.97 5.23 -14.01
CA TYR A 502 10.95 4.81 -12.62
C TYR A 502 11.71 5.80 -11.72
N SER A 503 12.85 5.41 -11.14
CA SER A 503 13.69 6.28 -10.32
C SER A 503 15.00 6.67 -11.01
N GLU A 504 15.21 6.22 -12.25
CA GLU A 504 16.44 6.49 -13.01
C GLU A 504 16.27 7.76 -13.84
N PRO A 505 17.19 8.73 -13.74
CA PRO A 505 17.15 9.93 -14.56
C PRO A 505 17.27 9.62 -16.06
N ILE A 506 16.45 10.29 -16.87
CA ILE A 506 16.46 10.22 -18.32
C ILE A 506 16.32 11.63 -18.92
N GLU A 507 16.72 11.79 -20.18
CA GLU A 507 16.29 12.96 -20.96
C GLU A 507 14.75 12.98 -21.06
N MET A 508 14.15 14.17 -21.09
CA MET A 508 12.70 14.30 -21.28
C MET A 508 12.30 13.61 -22.60
N PRO A 509 11.46 12.56 -22.56
CA PRO A 509 11.10 11.85 -23.77
C PRO A 509 10.23 12.72 -24.67
N ASN A 510 10.15 12.34 -25.95
CA ASN A 510 9.15 12.92 -26.84
C ASN A 510 7.76 12.41 -26.44
N ILE A 511 6.95 13.31 -25.88
CA ILE A 511 5.57 13.02 -25.49
C ILE A 511 4.67 13.23 -26.71
N ILE A 512 3.80 12.27 -26.99
CA ILE A 512 2.81 12.41 -28.06
C ILE A 512 1.85 13.58 -27.79
N ASP A 513 1.19 14.07 -28.83
CA ASP A 513 0.14 15.08 -28.67
C ASP A 513 -0.96 14.56 -27.72
N THR A 514 -1.27 15.36 -26.70
CA THR A 514 -2.24 15.02 -25.65
C THR A 514 -3.60 15.68 -25.85
N ASP A 515 -3.84 16.35 -26.98
CA ASP A 515 -5.12 17.02 -27.28
C ASP A 515 -6.33 16.07 -27.20
N PHE A 516 -6.14 14.77 -27.50
CA PHE A 516 -7.19 13.74 -27.42
C PHE A 516 -7.70 13.49 -25.99
N LEU A 517 -6.98 13.93 -24.96
CA LEU A 517 -7.36 13.81 -23.54
C LEU A 517 -8.27 14.96 -23.08
N PHE A 518 -8.61 15.92 -23.94
CA PHE A 518 -9.46 17.07 -23.62
C PHE A 518 -10.81 17.03 -24.37
N LYS A 519 -11.79 17.75 -23.84
CA LYS A 519 -13.13 17.89 -24.43
C LYS A 519 -13.72 19.30 -24.31
#